data_AF-A0A540WYZ6-F1
#
_entry.id   AF-A0A540WYZ6-F1
#
_cell.length_a   1.000
_cell.length_b   1.000
_cell.length_c   1.000
_cell.angle_alpha   90.00
_cell.angle_beta   90.00
_cell.angle_gamma   90.00
#
_symmetry.space_group_name_H-M   'P 1'
#
loop_
_entity.id
_entity.type
_entity.pdbx_description
1 polymer ?
#
loop_
_entity_poly.entity_id
_entity_poly.type
_entity_poly.pdbx_seq_one_letter_code
_entity_poly.pdbx_strand_id
1 'polypeptide(L)'
;MSPMQVLLIDYDLKSEPHTDRSKDYAALEETIRQHSMGTYERGLHSQFFVFSPMPIVNWHGHIRQSPGWRNGDEVTIVQLQPGSASGDIPARVLGWVARSA
;
A
#
# COMPACT_ATOMS: atom_id res chain seq x y z
N MET A 1 19.48 7.56 -11.29
CA MET A 1 18.91 7.29 -9.95
C MET A 1 17.41 7.47 -10.04
N SER A 2 16.60 6.57 -9.47
CA SER A 2 15.13 6.74 -9.42
C SER A 2 14.77 7.80 -8.38
N PRO A 3 13.81 8.71 -8.65
CA PRO A 3 13.40 9.73 -7.69
C PRO A 3 12.66 9.09 -6.50
N MET A 4 12.89 9.61 -5.29
CA MET A 4 12.14 9.22 -4.09
C MET A 4 10.71 9.74 -4.21
N GLN A 5 9.73 8.87 -3.94
CA GLN A 5 8.31 9.19 -3.98
C GLN A 5 7.63 8.84 -2.66
N VAL A 6 6.58 9.58 -2.32
CA VAL A 6 5.70 9.26 -1.20
C VAL A 6 4.49 8.53 -1.76
N LEU A 7 4.15 7.38 -1.21
CA LEU A 7 2.99 6.59 -1.59
C LEU A 7 2.03 6.48 -0.41
N LEU A 8 0.73 6.55 -0.69
CA LEU A 8 -0.32 6.06 0.19
C LEU A 8 -0.73 4.67 -0.31
N ILE A 9 -0.67 3.68 0.56
CA ILE A 9 -1.11 2.31 0.29
C ILE A 9 -2.31 2.02 1.20
N ASP A 10 -3.45 1.70 0.60
CA ASP A 10 -4.67 1.26 1.29
C ASP A 10 -5.04 -0.14 0.82
N TYR A 11 -5.53 -1.00 1.71
CA TYR A 11 -5.83 -2.39 1.38
C TYR A 11 -7.04 -2.93 2.12
N ASP A 12 -7.78 -3.82 1.47
CA ASP A 12 -8.93 -4.53 2.03
C ASP A 12 -8.75 -6.03 1.79
N LEU A 13 -8.37 -6.75 2.85
CA LEU A 13 -8.19 -8.21 2.80
C LEU A 13 -9.51 -8.94 3.07
N LYS A 14 -10.04 -9.59 2.03
CA LYS A 14 -11.18 -10.52 2.11
C LYS A 14 -10.70 -11.83 2.69
N SER A 15 -10.96 -11.98 3.97
CA SER A 15 -10.60 -13.17 4.74
C SER A 15 -11.78 -14.14 4.79
N GLU A 16 -11.47 -15.43 4.59
CA GLU A 16 -12.43 -16.49 4.87
C GLU A 16 -12.82 -16.50 6.36
N PRO A 17 -14.05 -16.91 6.70
CA PRO A 17 -14.61 -16.80 8.07
C PRO A 17 -13.83 -17.54 9.18
N HIS A 18 -12.79 -18.31 8.85
CA HIS A 18 -11.98 -19.06 9.80
C HIS A 18 -10.49 -18.72 9.78
N THR A 19 -10.08 -17.73 8.98
CA THR A 19 -8.67 -17.32 8.95
C THR A 19 -8.39 -16.29 10.05
N ASP A 20 -7.27 -16.47 10.75
CA ASP A 20 -6.71 -15.48 11.66
C ASP A 20 -6.27 -14.23 10.88
N ARG A 21 -7.18 -13.26 10.77
CA ARG A 21 -6.98 -11.97 10.09
C ARG A 21 -5.71 -11.27 10.57
N SER A 22 -5.36 -11.40 11.84
CA SER A 22 -4.20 -10.68 12.39
C SER A 22 -2.89 -11.07 11.70
N LYS A 23 -2.77 -12.32 11.25
CA LYS A 23 -1.57 -12.83 10.58
C LYS A 23 -1.45 -12.37 9.13
N ASP A 24 -2.56 -12.36 8.39
CA ASP A 24 -2.57 -11.92 6.99
C ASP A 24 -2.27 -10.41 6.90
N TYR A 25 -2.85 -9.62 7.81
CA TYR A 25 -2.52 -8.20 7.92
C TYR A 25 -1.05 -8.00 8.28
N ALA A 26 -0.52 -8.71 9.29
CA ALA A 26 0.88 -8.58 9.70
C ALA A 26 1.87 -8.95 8.58
N ALA A 27 1.57 -9.96 7.76
CA ALA A 27 2.40 -10.37 6.64
C ALA A 27 2.42 -9.33 5.51
N LEU A 28 1.27 -8.72 5.21
CA LEU A 28 1.19 -7.62 4.26
C LEU A 28 1.92 -6.37 4.76
N GLU A 29 1.72 -6.01 6.02
CA GLU A 29 2.44 -4.90 6.66
C GLU A 29 3.96 -5.11 6.58
N GLU A 30 4.44 -6.31 6.91
CA GLU A 30 5.86 -6.64 6.80
C GLU A 30 6.37 -6.53 5.36
N THR A 31 5.57 -6.96 4.38
CA THR A 31 5.91 -6.82 2.95
C THR A 31 6.06 -5.34 2.58
N ILE A 32 5.15 -4.49 3.04
CA ILE A 32 5.20 -3.04 2.81
C ILE A 32 6.45 -2.43 3.45
N ARG A 33 6.74 -2.82 4.69
CA ARG A 33 7.94 -2.37 5.43
C ARG A 33 9.22 -2.67 4.67
N GLN A 34 9.38 -3.90 4.20
CA GLN A 34 10.60 -4.36 3.51
C GLN A 34 10.92 -3.57 2.24
N HIS A 35 9.92 -3.01 1.57
CA HIS A 35 10.08 -2.28 0.31
C HIS A 35 10.04 -0.75 0.48
N SER A 36 9.87 -0.28 1.72
CA SER A 36 9.87 1.14 2.10
C SER A 36 11.24 1.60 2.62
N MET A 37 11.57 2.88 2.43
CA MET A 37 12.81 3.53 2.88
C MET A 37 12.57 4.55 4.01
N GLY A 38 11.60 4.33 4.91
CA GLY A 38 11.35 5.30 5.97
C GLY A 38 10.07 5.08 6.78
N THR A 39 9.82 6.01 7.70
CA THR A 39 8.91 5.90 8.83
C THR A 39 7.46 5.63 8.42
N TYR A 40 6.93 4.61 9.10
CA TYR A 40 5.55 4.24 9.26
C TYR A 40 4.71 5.37 9.88
N GLU A 41 3.71 5.86 9.16
CA GLU A 41 2.51 6.38 9.80
C GLU A 41 1.34 5.49 9.37
N ARG A 42 0.85 4.68 10.32
CA ARG A 42 -0.41 3.99 10.13
C ARG A 42 -1.50 5.07 10.15
N GLY A 43 -2.18 5.25 9.03
CA GLY A 43 -3.33 6.14 8.93
C GLY A 43 -4.56 5.53 9.61
N LEU A 44 -5.72 5.58 8.95
CA LEU A 44 -6.86 4.75 9.33
C LEU A 44 -6.50 3.26 9.18
N HIS A 45 -7.25 2.34 9.81
CA HIS A 45 -6.88 0.94 10.11
C HIS A 45 -6.09 0.15 9.03
N SER A 46 -6.27 0.46 7.74
CA SER A 46 -5.69 -0.18 6.55
C SER A 46 -4.75 0.70 5.70
N GLN A 47 -4.31 1.87 6.17
CA GLN A 47 -3.57 2.84 5.37
C GLN A 47 -2.12 3.02 5.81
N PHE A 48 -1.21 3.06 4.84
CA PHE A 48 0.23 3.30 5.03
C PHE A 48 0.74 4.43 4.16
N PHE A 49 1.47 5.37 4.77
CA PHE A 49 2.33 6.30 4.05
C PHE A 49 3.74 5.73 3.98
N VAL A 50 4.27 5.57 2.77
CA VAL A 50 5.63 5.04 2.57
C VAL A 50 6.48 5.93 1.68
N PHE A 51 7.74 6.08 2.04
CA PHE A 51 8.76 6.65 1.17
C PHE A 51 9.39 5.50 0.39
N SER A 52 9.42 5.60 -0.93
CA SER A 52 9.97 4.54 -1.78
C SER A 52 10.76 5.11 -2.95
N PRO A 53 11.96 4.59 -3.26
CA PRO A 53 12.64 4.85 -4.53
C PRO A 53 12.12 3.94 -5.66
N MET A 54 11.25 2.97 -5.34
CA MET A 54 10.76 1.96 -6.26
C MET A 54 9.54 2.48 -7.03
N PRO A 55 9.47 2.29 -8.36
CA PRO A 55 8.30 2.65 -9.16
C PRO A 55 7.01 2.01 -8.63
N ILE A 56 5.89 2.74 -8.69
CA ILE A 56 4.58 2.29 -8.20
C ILE A 56 4.13 0.95 -8.83
N VAL A 57 4.51 0.72 -10.10
CA VAL A 57 4.20 -0.51 -10.84
C VAL A 57 4.81 -1.77 -10.22
N ASN A 58 5.95 -1.65 -9.52
CA ASN A 58 6.62 -2.79 -8.91
C ASN A 58 6.00 -3.16 -7.55
N TRP A 59 5.46 -2.17 -6.82
CA TRP A 59 4.79 -2.40 -5.53
C TRP A 59 3.65 -3.40 -5.63
N HIS A 60 2.89 -3.35 -6.73
CA HIS A 60 1.82 -4.29 -6.99
C HIS A 60 2.30 -5.76 -7.05
N GLY A 61 3.44 -6.01 -7.68
CA GLY A 61 4.02 -7.36 -7.75
C GLY A 61 4.39 -7.89 -6.36
N HIS A 62 5.02 -7.05 -5.55
CA HIS A 62 5.40 -7.40 -4.18
C HIS A 62 4.19 -7.66 -3.28
N ILE A 63 3.16 -6.80 -3.36
CA ILE A 63 1.93 -6.96 -2.56
C ILE A 63 1.16 -8.23 -2.94
N ARG A 64 1.04 -8.54 -4.24
CA ARG A 64 0.41 -9.80 -4.69
C ARG A 64 1.15 -11.07 -4.28
N GLN A 65 2.45 -10.95 -4.01
CA GLN A 65 3.28 -12.05 -3.52
C GLN A 65 3.31 -12.12 -1.99
N SER A 66 2.65 -11.18 -1.31
CA SER A 66 2.60 -11.16 0.14
C SER A 66 1.86 -12.40 0.68
N PRO A 67 2.39 -13.05 1.73
CA PRO A 67 1.65 -14.10 2.41
C PRO A 67 0.32 -13.54 2.94
N GLY A 68 -0.79 -14.20 2.61
CA GLY A 68 -2.14 -13.74 2.99
C GLY A 68 -2.91 -13.02 1.89
N TRP A 69 -2.28 -12.68 0.75
CA TRP A 69 -2.98 -12.14 -0.42
C TRP A 69 -3.82 -13.22 -1.14
N ARG A 70 -5.10 -12.93 -1.42
CA ARG A 70 -6.10 -13.87 -1.94
C ARG A 70 -6.99 -13.26 -3.02
N ASN A 71 -7.78 -14.13 -3.64
CA ASN A 71 -8.84 -13.72 -4.54
C ASN A 71 -9.96 -12.98 -3.77
N GLY A 72 -10.21 -11.74 -4.16
CA GLY A 72 -11.14 -10.81 -3.53
C GLY A 72 -10.43 -9.66 -2.83
N ASP A 73 -9.14 -9.79 -2.53
CA ASP A 73 -8.37 -8.74 -1.87
C ASP A 73 -8.16 -7.55 -2.81
N GLU A 74 -8.27 -6.36 -2.25
CA GLU A 74 -8.05 -5.11 -2.96
C GLU A 74 -6.89 -4.34 -2.34
N VAL A 75 -6.07 -3.72 -3.19
CA VAL A 75 -5.06 -2.75 -2.79
C VAL A 75 -5.13 -1.55 -3.71
N THR A 76 -5.03 -0.39 -3.11
CA THR A 76 -4.95 0.90 -3.77
C THR A 76 -3.63 1.54 -3.40
N ILE A 77 -2.83 1.89 -4.40
CA ILE A 77 -1.57 2.61 -4.20
C ILE A 77 -1.67 3.94 -4.93
N VAL A 78 -1.38 5.03 -4.22
CA VAL A 78 -1.44 6.39 -4.74
C VAL A 78 -0.10 7.07 -4.54
N GLN A 79 0.50 7.58 -5.62
CA GLN A 79 1.67 8.43 -5.51
C GLN A 79 1.28 9.86 -5.14
N LEU A 80 1.82 10.36 -4.03
CA LEU A 80 1.65 11.73 -3.58
C LEU A 80 2.74 12.60 -4.21
N GLN A 81 2.37 13.73 -4.80
CA GLN A 81 3.32 14.70 -5.34
C GLN A 81 3.77 15.68 -4.24
N PRO A 82 5.08 15.93 -4.07
CA PRO A 82 5.55 16.98 -3.17
C PRO A 82 5.20 18.36 -3.76
N GLY A 83 4.15 18.99 -3.23
CA GLY A 83 3.67 20.28 -3.75
C GLY A 83 2.40 20.84 -3.12
N SER A 84 1.97 20.36 -1.95
CA SER A 84 0.69 20.76 -1.35
C SER A 84 0.84 21.02 0.14
N ALA A 85 1.58 22.08 0.47
CA ALA A 85 1.79 22.59 1.82
C ALA A 85 0.62 23.44 2.34
N SER A 86 -0.63 23.15 1.96
CA SER A 86 -1.77 24.00 2.31
C SER A 86 -3.06 23.21 2.51
N GLY A 87 -3.15 22.36 3.54
CA GLY A 87 -4.42 21.91 4.17
C GLY A 87 -5.47 21.16 3.34
N ASP A 88 -5.38 21.15 2.01
CA ASP A 88 -6.28 20.58 1.03
C ASP A 88 -5.38 20.02 -0.08
N ILE A 89 -4.90 18.79 0.10
CA ILE A 89 -4.16 18.10 -0.95
C ILE A 89 -5.21 17.38 -1.80
N PRO A 90 -5.57 17.85 -3.02
CA PRO A 90 -6.07 16.93 -4.01
C PRO A 90 -4.88 16.03 -4.35
N ALA A 91 -4.74 14.91 -3.64
CA ALA A 91 -3.92 13.83 -4.13
C ALA A 91 -4.46 13.59 -5.53
N ARG A 92 -3.69 13.87 -6.58
CA ARG A 92 -4.05 13.37 -7.90
C ARG A 92 -3.99 11.87 -7.73
N VAL A 93 -5.17 11.28 -7.55
CA VAL A 93 -5.36 9.85 -7.47
C VAL A 93 -4.99 9.33 -8.85
N LEU A 94 -3.71 9.04 -9.03
CA LEU A 94 -3.25 8.03 -9.98
C LEU A 94 -3.56 6.66 -9.35
N GLY A 95 -4.80 6.51 -8.90
CA GLY A 95 -5.26 5.39 -8.10
C GLY A 95 -5.43 4.22 -9.02
N TRP A 96 -4.54 3.26 -8.86
CA TRP A 96 -4.66 1.98 -9.49
C TRP A 96 -5.31 1.02 -8.50
N VAL A 97 -6.49 0.53 -8.84
CA VAL A 97 -7.18 -0.51 -8.07
C VAL A 97 -6.77 -1.85 -8.66
N ALA A 98 -6.00 -2.62 -7.91
CA ALA A 98 -5.70 -3.98 -8.27
C ALA A 98 -6.78 -4.90 -7.69
N ARG A 99 -7.70 -5.35 -8.55
CA ARG A 99 -8.61 -6.45 -8.24
C ARG A 99 -7.96 -7.76 -8.69
N SER A 100 -7.96 -8.77 -7.85
CA SER A 100 -7.68 -10.14 -8.29
C SER A 100 -8.83 -10.66 -9.17
N ALA A 101 -8.51 -11.47 -10.18
CA ALA A 101 -9.50 -12.17 -11.01
C ALA A 101 -10.10 -13.38 -10.29
#